data_AF-A0A2D8FQ85-F1
#
_entry.id   AF-A0A2D8FQ85-F1
#
_cell.length_a   1.000
_cell.length_b   1.000
_cell.length_c   1.000
_cell.angle_alpha   90.00
_cell.angle_beta   90.00
_cell.angle_gamma   90.00
#
_symmetry.space_group_name_H-M   'P 1'
#
loop_
_entity.id
_entity.type
_entity.pdbx_description
1 polymer ?
#
loop_
_entity_poly.entity_id
_entity_poly.type
_entity_poly.pdbx_seq_one_letter_code
_entity_poly.pdbx_strand_id
1 'polypeptide(L)'
;TSALAANARRNHGEALELTEQDLPIKLVGGISVVCLIGIAGLLAWFAQTAPALAGSTPLLVIGGLVYVVLIGFAVAAICGYMAGLIGSSNSPVSGVGILAVVIASVLMLGVMAVAGVPADPSIIAFALIVTAVVFAVAVIANDNLQDLKTGQLVEATPWRQQTALIVGVGAGALVIPLILNLLNQAFGFEGGPPAIVEGAKTLAAPQATLISALARGVIGGDLRWDLIGLGAVIGVVIIILDAVLEKATGKKIKLPPLAVGIGFYLPAAVTTMLVIGAVCGWIYDKAVSSTRYADVARRMGVLLASGLIVGESLFGVFTAGVIVATRDDAPFAMLPEGSTWPAMPAGIVGFAVAVIGLYAWTRSRASKV
;
A
#
# COMPACT_ATOMS: atom_id res chain seq x y z
N THR A 1 -27.75 10.19 3.66
CA THR A 1 -28.22 10.18 5.06
C THR A 1 -27.13 9.62 5.95
N SER A 2 -27.09 9.93 7.26
CA SER A 2 -26.08 9.34 8.16
C SER A 2 -26.42 7.88 8.48
N ALA A 3 -25.40 7.01 8.61
CA ALA A 3 -25.59 5.60 9.00
C ALA A 3 -26.38 5.46 10.32
N LEU A 4 -26.24 6.42 11.23
CA LEU A 4 -27.01 6.48 12.49
C LEU A 4 -28.50 6.74 12.23
N ALA A 5 -28.83 7.62 11.28
CA ALA A 5 -30.21 7.94 10.93
C ALA A 5 -30.89 6.77 10.19
N ALA A 6 -30.17 6.11 9.27
CA ALA A 6 -30.65 4.89 8.62
C ALA A 6 -30.90 3.78 9.64
N ASN A 7 -30.02 3.61 10.63
CA ASN A 7 -30.20 2.63 11.70
C ASN A 7 -31.42 2.93 12.58
N ALA A 8 -31.65 4.20 12.92
CA ALA A 8 -32.83 4.61 13.68
C ALA A 8 -34.13 4.27 12.93
N ARG A 9 -34.22 4.66 11.65
CA ARG A 9 -35.36 4.33 10.78
C ARG A 9 -35.61 2.83 10.67
N ARG A 10 -34.54 2.04 10.53
CA ARG A 10 -34.64 0.56 10.55
C ARG A 10 -35.23 0.03 11.85
N ASN A 11 -34.82 0.57 12.99
CA ASN A 11 -35.33 0.15 14.30
C ASN A 11 -36.80 0.55 14.50
N HIS A 12 -37.28 1.57 13.79
CA HIS A 12 -38.69 1.96 13.74
C HIS A 12 -39.53 1.16 12.73
N GLY A 13 -38.94 0.15 12.06
CA GLY A 13 -39.64 -0.70 11.10
C GLY A 13 -39.84 -0.08 9.72
N GLU A 14 -39.18 1.04 9.42
CA GLU A 14 -39.23 1.66 8.10
C GLU A 14 -38.43 0.85 7.08
N ALA A 15 -38.98 0.72 5.86
CA ALA A 15 -38.27 0.15 4.73
C ALA A 15 -37.20 1.16 4.25
N LEU A 16 -35.93 0.75 4.30
CA LEU A 16 -34.81 1.53 3.79
C LEU A 16 -34.62 1.28 2.29
N GLU A 17 -34.26 2.34 1.56
CA GLU A 17 -33.81 2.21 0.16
C GLU A 17 -32.61 1.26 0.08
N LEU A 18 -32.46 0.57 -1.07
CA LEU A 18 -31.39 -0.42 -1.27
C LEU A 18 -30.01 0.15 -0.97
N THR A 19 -29.78 1.41 -1.32
CA THR A 19 -28.52 2.14 -1.14
C THR A 19 -28.30 2.66 0.29
N GLU A 20 -29.32 2.61 1.16
CA GLU A 20 -29.25 3.02 2.58
C GLU A 20 -29.14 1.83 3.55
N GLN A 21 -29.13 0.60 3.03
CA GLN A 21 -29.04 -0.63 3.84
C GLN A 21 -27.59 -0.96 4.21
N ASP A 22 -27.07 -0.28 5.23
CA ASP A 22 -25.77 -0.58 5.85
C ASP A 22 -25.81 -1.75 6.86
N LEU A 23 -24.64 -2.30 7.20
CA LEU A 23 -24.51 -3.18 8.37
C LEU A 23 -25.02 -2.44 9.63
N PRO A 24 -25.77 -3.12 10.51
CA PRO A 24 -26.24 -2.47 11.72
C PRO A 24 -25.07 -1.99 12.58
N ILE A 25 -25.14 -0.73 13.05
CA ILE A 25 -24.03 -0.09 13.76
C ILE A 25 -23.62 -0.82 15.04
N LYS A 26 -24.58 -1.50 15.69
CA LYS A 26 -24.31 -2.38 16.86
C LYS A 26 -23.42 -3.57 16.48
N LEU A 27 -23.62 -4.14 15.29
CA LEU A 27 -22.80 -5.25 14.79
C LEU A 27 -21.41 -4.75 14.41
N VAL A 28 -21.31 -3.60 13.73
CA VAL A 28 -20.02 -2.97 13.41
C VAL A 28 -19.24 -2.67 14.69
N GLY A 29 -19.86 -2.03 15.69
CA GLY A 29 -19.24 -1.77 16.98
C GLY A 29 -18.81 -3.04 17.71
N GLY A 30 -19.65 -4.09 17.68
CA GLY A 30 -19.30 -5.39 18.24
C GLY A 30 -18.08 -6.02 17.57
N ILE A 31 -18.02 -6.03 16.23
CA ILE A 31 -16.87 -6.51 15.46
C ILE A 31 -15.62 -5.69 15.79
N SER A 32 -15.74 -4.36 15.85
CA SER A 32 -14.62 -3.48 16.23
C SER A 32 -14.07 -3.80 17.62
N VAL A 33 -14.93 -4.05 18.60
CA VAL A 33 -14.51 -4.46 19.95
C VAL A 33 -13.79 -5.81 19.92
N VAL A 34 -14.31 -6.80 19.18
CA VAL A 34 -13.64 -8.10 19.02
C VAL A 34 -12.25 -7.94 18.37
N CYS A 35 -12.12 -7.10 17.34
CA CYS A 35 -10.84 -6.79 16.72
C CYS A 35 -9.87 -6.11 17.71
N LEU A 36 -10.34 -5.16 18.52
CA LEU A 36 -9.52 -4.51 19.55
C LEU A 36 -9.04 -5.51 20.61
N ILE A 37 -9.88 -6.48 21.01
CA ILE A 37 -9.46 -7.57 21.91
C ILE A 37 -8.39 -8.44 21.24
N GLY A 38 -8.55 -8.77 19.95
CA GLY A 38 -7.54 -9.51 19.19
C GLY A 38 -6.21 -8.76 19.09
N ILE A 39 -6.25 -7.45 18.83
CA ILE A 39 -5.07 -6.58 18.83
C ILE A 39 -4.44 -6.54 20.22
N ALA A 40 -5.24 -6.41 21.28
CA ALA A 40 -4.75 -6.45 22.66
C ALA A 40 -4.00 -7.75 22.96
N GLY A 41 -4.58 -8.88 22.52
CA GLY A 41 -3.96 -10.20 22.64
C GLY A 41 -2.64 -10.31 21.89
N LEU A 42 -2.58 -9.80 20.65
CA LEU A 42 -1.35 -9.75 19.84
C LEU A 42 -0.25 -8.92 20.52
N LEU A 43 -0.59 -7.71 20.98
CA LEU A 43 0.35 -6.82 21.66
C LEU A 43 0.82 -7.41 23.00
N ALA A 44 -0.08 -8.04 23.76
CA ALA A 44 0.26 -8.70 25.01
C ALA A 44 1.18 -9.90 24.77
N TRP A 45 0.88 -10.74 23.77
CA TRP A 45 1.71 -11.88 23.39
C TRP A 45 3.12 -11.45 22.99
N PHE A 46 3.24 -10.40 22.17
CA PHE A 46 4.55 -9.91 21.76
C PHE A 46 5.32 -9.28 22.93
N ALA A 47 4.67 -8.46 23.76
CA ALA A 47 5.31 -7.83 24.92
C ALA A 47 5.77 -8.87 25.96
N GLN A 48 5.04 -9.96 26.15
CA GLN A 48 5.41 -11.04 27.08
C GLN A 48 6.54 -11.93 26.57
N THR A 49 6.61 -12.15 25.25
CA THR A 49 7.68 -12.95 24.64
C THR A 49 9.01 -12.20 24.54
N ALA A 50 9.00 -10.87 24.65
CA ALA A 50 10.19 -10.04 24.73
C ALA A 50 10.57 -9.75 26.21
N PRO A 51 11.68 -10.32 26.74
CA PRO A 51 12.05 -10.14 28.16
C PRO A 51 12.19 -8.68 28.60
N ALA A 52 12.66 -7.81 27.71
CA ALA A 52 12.81 -6.37 27.96
C ALA A 52 11.48 -5.63 28.13
N LEU A 53 10.38 -6.15 27.57
CA LEU A 53 9.06 -5.49 27.56
C LEU A 53 8.09 -6.12 28.56
N ALA A 54 8.34 -7.35 29.00
CA ALA A 54 7.40 -8.14 29.79
C ALA A 54 6.89 -7.41 31.03
N GLY A 55 7.77 -6.70 31.76
CA GLY A 55 7.40 -5.92 32.95
C GLY A 55 6.50 -4.71 32.68
N SER A 56 6.47 -4.21 31.44
CA SER A 56 5.65 -3.06 31.01
C SER A 56 4.46 -3.46 30.14
N THR A 57 4.13 -4.75 30.07
CA THR A 57 3.06 -5.29 29.20
C THR A 57 1.73 -4.52 29.34
N PRO A 58 1.18 -4.25 30.55
CA PRO A 58 -0.11 -3.55 30.66
C PRO A 58 -0.06 -2.15 30.07
N LEU A 59 1.03 -1.41 30.32
CA LEU A 59 1.23 -0.06 29.79
C LEU A 59 1.32 -0.08 28.25
N LEU A 60 2.09 -1.01 27.70
CA LEU A 60 2.29 -1.17 26.26
C LEU A 60 0.98 -1.55 25.55
N VAL A 61 0.20 -2.47 26.12
CA VAL A 61 -1.09 -2.89 25.55
C VAL A 61 -2.10 -1.76 25.61
N ILE A 62 -2.28 -1.11 26.77
CA ILE A 62 -3.24 -0.01 26.91
C ILE A 62 -2.83 1.17 26.02
N GLY A 63 -1.56 1.57 26.06
CA GLY A 63 -1.03 2.64 25.22
C GLY A 63 -1.14 2.33 23.73
N GLY A 64 -0.83 1.10 23.34
CA GLY A 64 -0.98 0.62 21.96
C GLY A 64 -2.44 0.64 21.49
N LEU A 65 -3.40 0.21 22.32
CA LEU A 65 -4.82 0.29 22.00
C LEU A 65 -5.31 1.73 21.88
N VAL A 66 -4.94 2.60 22.81
CA VAL A 66 -5.27 4.03 22.75
C VAL A 66 -4.71 4.65 21.47
N TYR A 67 -3.46 4.32 21.14
CA TYR A 67 -2.84 4.76 19.89
C TYR A 67 -3.58 4.25 18.65
N VAL A 68 -3.90 2.96 18.58
CA VAL A 68 -4.65 2.37 17.46
C VAL A 68 -6.02 3.02 17.31
N VAL A 69 -6.73 3.27 18.41
CA VAL A 69 -8.05 3.91 18.36
C VAL A 69 -7.93 5.35 17.90
N LEU A 70 -7.06 6.16 18.50
CA LEU A 70 -6.97 7.59 18.22
C LEU A 70 -6.32 7.87 16.86
N ILE A 71 -5.12 7.32 16.65
CA ILE A 71 -4.36 7.54 15.43
C ILE A 71 -4.96 6.72 14.28
N GLY A 72 -5.36 5.47 14.52
CA GLY A 72 -6.04 4.69 13.49
C GLY A 72 -7.34 5.35 13.03
N PHE A 73 -8.15 5.94 13.93
CA PHE A 73 -9.33 6.72 13.53
C PHE A 73 -8.97 7.96 12.72
N ALA A 74 -8.00 8.76 13.18
CA ALA A 74 -7.58 9.97 12.48
C ALA A 74 -7.05 9.66 11.08
N VAL A 75 -6.20 8.64 10.96
CA VAL A 75 -5.63 8.19 9.70
C VAL A 75 -6.71 7.60 8.79
N ALA A 76 -7.62 6.76 9.30
CA ALA A 76 -8.73 6.22 8.52
C ALA A 76 -9.63 7.32 7.96
N ALA A 77 -9.91 8.38 8.75
CA ALA A 77 -10.71 9.51 8.30
C ALA A 77 -10.03 10.28 7.15
N ILE A 78 -8.72 10.54 7.26
CA ILE A 78 -7.95 11.24 6.23
C ILE A 78 -7.86 10.39 4.96
N CYS A 79 -7.35 9.17 5.07
CA CYS A 79 -7.13 8.26 3.95
C CYS A 79 -8.45 7.92 3.26
N GLY A 80 -9.48 7.62 4.04
CA GLY A 80 -10.81 7.31 3.55
C GLY A 80 -11.47 8.46 2.78
N TYR A 81 -11.42 9.68 3.33
CA TYR A 81 -11.96 10.86 2.65
C TYR A 81 -11.21 11.13 1.33
N MET A 82 -9.89 11.01 1.34
CA MET A 82 -9.07 11.20 0.14
C MET A 82 -9.36 10.12 -0.91
N ALA A 83 -9.47 8.85 -0.54
CA ALA A 83 -9.89 7.79 -1.47
C ALA A 83 -11.24 8.10 -2.13
N GLY A 84 -12.22 8.59 -1.36
CA GLY A 84 -13.54 8.95 -1.88
C GLY A 84 -13.51 10.11 -2.89
N LEU A 85 -12.56 11.04 -2.77
CA LEU A 85 -12.45 12.21 -3.65
C LEU A 85 -11.55 12.01 -4.87
N ILE A 86 -10.38 11.41 -4.67
CA ILE A 86 -9.30 11.35 -5.67
C ILE A 86 -8.89 9.92 -6.04
N GLY A 87 -9.55 8.91 -5.44
CA GLY A 87 -9.25 7.48 -5.60
C GLY A 87 -8.11 6.99 -4.71
N SER A 88 -8.10 5.69 -4.38
CA SER A 88 -7.05 5.06 -3.55
C SER A 88 -5.65 5.24 -4.13
N SER A 89 -5.50 5.20 -5.45
CA SER A 89 -4.19 5.30 -6.11
C SER A 89 -3.50 6.66 -5.91
N ASN A 90 -4.28 7.72 -5.64
CA ASN A 90 -3.76 9.05 -5.33
C ASN A 90 -3.86 9.38 -3.84
N SER A 91 -4.37 8.46 -3.02
CA SER A 91 -4.58 8.68 -1.60
C SER A 91 -3.22 8.75 -0.86
N PRO A 92 -3.05 9.66 0.11
CA PRO A 92 -1.78 9.89 0.79
C PRO A 92 -1.44 8.81 1.85
N VAL A 93 -1.94 7.58 1.71
CA VAL A 93 -1.83 6.51 2.72
C VAL A 93 -0.38 6.26 3.12
N SER A 94 0.54 6.23 2.15
CA SER A 94 1.97 6.03 2.41
C SER A 94 2.59 7.15 3.26
N GLY A 95 2.26 8.42 2.97
CA GLY A 95 2.75 9.58 3.72
C GLY A 95 2.19 9.66 5.13
N VAL A 96 0.89 9.43 5.28
CA VAL A 96 0.24 9.37 6.61
C VAL A 96 0.79 8.21 7.43
N GLY A 97 1.15 7.12 6.77
CA GLY A 97 1.81 5.98 7.36
C GLY A 97 3.20 6.28 7.94
N ILE A 98 4.02 7.05 7.22
CA ILE A 98 5.31 7.54 7.75
C ILE A 98 5.11 8.34 9.03
N LEU A 99 4.12 9.23 9.05
CA LEU A 99 3.78 10.02 10.24
C LEU A 99 3.33 9.12 11.40
N ALA A 100 2.53 8.09 11.13
CA ALA A 100 2.13 7.11 12.14
C ALA A 100 3.36 6.43 12.77
N VAL A 101 4.34 6.00 11.97
CA VAL A 101 5.57 5.39 12.51
C VAL A 101 6.31 6.38 13.42
N VAL A 102 6.49 7.62 12.97
CA VAL A 102 7.19 8.64 13.76
C VAL A 102 6.48 8.92 15.08
N ILE A 103 5.14 9.05 15.07
CA ILE A 103 4.37 9.27 16.30
C ILE A 103 4.48 8.05 17.22
N ALA A 104 4.31 6.83 16.71
CA ALA A 104 4.46 5.61 17.50
C ALA A 104 5.85 5.52 18.14
N SER A 105 6.90 5.83 17.39
CA SER A 105 8.27 5.81 17.89
C SER A 105 8.54 6.89 18.94
N VAL A 106 8.00 8.11 18.79
CA VAL A 106 8.10 9.15 19.82
C VAL A 106 7.34 8.76 21.09
N LEU A 107 6.17 8.12 20.96
CA LEU A 107 5.43 7.61 22.11
C LEU A 107 6.22 6.51 22.84
N MET A 108 6.94 5.65 22.10
CA MET A 108 7.81 4.65 22.72
C MET A 108 8.96 5.28 23.52
N LEU A 109 9.54 6.40 23.07
CA LEU A 109 10.50 7.15 23.89
C LEU A 109 9.90 7.62 25.21
N GLY A 110 8.64 8.08 25.18
CA GLY A 110 7.90 8.44 26.40
C GLY A 110 7.70 7.24 27.33
N VAL A 111 7.37 6.06 26.79
CA VAL A 111 7.27 4.82 27.57
C VAL A 111 8.61 4.45 28.19
N MET A 112 9.72 4.55 27.45
CA MET A 112 11.06 4.30 27.99
C MET A 112 11.39 5.23 29.15
N ALA A 113 11.07 6.52 29.02
CA ALA A 113 11.32 7.52 30.05
C ALA A 113 10.49 7.28 31.32
N VAL A 114 9.23 6.88 31.18
CA VAL A 114 8.30 6.71 32.32
C VAL A 114 8.43 5.34 32.99
N ALA A 115 8.62 4.27 32.21
CA ALA A 115 8.62 2.90 32.70
C ALA A 115 10.03 2.28 32.82
N GLY A 116 11.09 3.04 32.48
CA GLY A 116 12.47 2.56 32.57
C GLY A 116 12.79 1.42 31.61
N VAL A 117 12.03 1.29 30.51
CA VAL A 117 12.25 0.24 29.51
C VAL A 117 13.56 0.55 28.76
N PRO A 118 14.48 -0.42 28.64
CA PRO A 118 15.74 -0.21 27.94
C PRO A 118 15.51 0.02 26.43
N ALA A 119 16.46 0.71 25.79
CA ALA A 119 16.50 0.89 24.34
C ALA A 119 16.88 -0.43 23.64
N ASP A 120 15.93 -1.36 23.59
CA ASP A 120 16.10 -2.70 23.03
C ASP A 120 15.43 -2.84 21.65
N PRO A 121 15.94 -3.67 20.72
CA PRO A 121 15.28 -3.90 19.44
C PRO A 121 13.81 -4.31 19.53
N SER A 122 13.39 -4.94 20.64
CA SER A 122 11.99 -5.28 20.89
C SER A 122 11.07 -4.06 21.00
N ILE A 123 11.52 -2.91 21.52
CA ILE A 123 10.67 -1.70 21.59
C ILE A 123 10.45 -1.10 20.20
N ILE A 124 11.45 -1.20 19.33
CA ILE A 124 11.36 -0.79 17.93
C ILE A 124 10.39 -1.71 17.19
N ALA A 125 10.52 -3.02 17.38
CA ALA A 125 9.59 -4.00 16.83
C ALA A 125 8.15 -3.78 17.35
N PHE A 126 7.97 -3.45 18.63
CA PHE A 126 6.66 -3.10 19.19
C PHE A 126 6.05 -1.89 18.48
N ALA A 127 6.82 -0.81 18.30
CA ALA A 127 6.38 0.38 17.55
C ALA A 127 5.95 0.03 16.13
N LEU A 128 6.71 -0.84 15.44
CA LEU A 128 6.42 -1.29 14.09
C LEU A 128 5.15 -2.15 14.03
N ILE A 129 4.93 -3.05 14.99
CA ILE A 129 3.71 -3.88 15.06
C ILE A 129 2.48 -3.00 15.25
N VAL A 130 2.51 -2.09 16.22
CA VAL A 130 1.41 -1.15 16.48
C VAL A 130 1.15 -0.26 15.26
N THR A 131 2.21 0.19 14.59
CA THR A 131 2.07 0.97 13.36
C THR A 131 1.50 0.15 12.20
N ALA A 132 1.87 -1.12 12.06
CA ALA A 132 1.30 -2.01 11.06
C ALA A 132 -0.22 -2.18 11.23
N VAL A 133 -0.71 -2.23 12.48
CA VAL A 133 -2.15 -2.23 12.77
C VAL A 133 -2.81 -0.94 12.30
N VAL A 134 -2.22 0.22 12.58
CA VAL A 134 -2.73 1.53 12.10
C VAL A 134 -2.73 1.61 10.58
N PHE A 135 -1.69 1.11 9.92
CA PHE A 135 -1.63 1.01 8.47
C PHE A 135 -2.73 0.11 7.90
N ALA A 136 -3.00 -1.04 8.53
CA ALA A 136 -4.08 -1.92 8.11
C ALA A 136 -5.44 -1.20 8.23
N VAL A 137 -5.67 -0.48 9.34
CA VAL A 137 -6.88 0.34 9.51
C VAL A 137 -6.98 1.41 8.40
N ALA A 138 -5.88 2.08 8.08
CA ALA A 138 -5.80 3.12 7.04
C ALA A 138 -6.15 2.60 5.65
N VAL A 139 -5.49 1.51 5.23
CA VAL A 139 -5.63 0.93 3.89
C VAL A 139 -7.02 0.32 3.71
N ILE A 140 -7.53 -0.40 4.72
CA ILE A 140 -8.88 -0.99 4.64
C ILE A 140 -9.96 0.10 4.66
N ALA A 141 -9.82 1.17 5.44
CA ALA A 141 -10.76 2.29 5.41
C ALA A 141 -10.75 3.02 4.05
N ASN A 142 -9.56 3.20 3.47
CA ASN A 142 -9.37 3.78 2.14
C ASN A 142 -10.09 2.97 1.05
N ASP A 143 -9.84 1.67 0.98
CA ASP A 143 -10.42 0.80 -0.04
C ASP A 143 -11.94 0.65 0.16
N ASN A 144 -12.39 0.49 1.40
CA ASN A 144 -13.81 0.37 1.72
C ASN A 144 -14.61 1.60 1.27
N LEU A 145 -14.12 2.83 1.49
CA LEU A 145 -14.84 4.02 1.04
C LEU A 145 -14.84 4.18 -0.49
N GLN A 146 -13.80 3.73 -1.17
CA GLN A 146 -13.80 3.69 -2.63
C GLN A 146 -14.81 2.67 -3.18
N ASP A 147 -14.89 1.49 -2.58
CA ASP A 147 -15.80 0.43 -3.02
C ASP A 147 -17.27 0.74 -2.69
N LEU A 148 -17.52 1.38 -1.55
CA LEU A 148 -18.84 1.92 -1.24
C LEU A 148 -19.24 3.02 -2.23
N LYS A 149 -18.28 3.84 -2.69
CA LYS A 149 -18.57 4.86 -3.70
C LYS A 149 -18.93 4.24 -5.05
N THR A 150 -18.18 3.26 -5.51
CA THR A 150 -18.50 2.55 -6.77
C THR A 150 -19.80 1.77 -6.66
N GLY A 151 -20.05 1.12 -5.52
CA GLY A 151 -21.31 0.46 -5.19
C GLY A 151 -22.50 1.38 -5.25
N GLN A 152 -22.39 2.57 -4.64
CA GLN A 152 -23.42 3.60 -4.70
C GLN A 152 -23.75 4.01 -6.14
N LEU A 153 -22.74 4.13 -7.02
CA LEU A 153 -22.94 4.53 -8.43
C LEU A 153 -23.69 3.48 -9.26
N VAL A 154 -23.65 2.20 -8.85
CA VAL A 154 -24.39 1.10 -9.50
C VAL A 154 -25.59 0.64 -8.69
N GLU A 155 -26.02 1.44 -7.71
CA GLU A 155 -27.19 1.17 -6.85
C GLU A 155 -27.09 -0.15 -6.06
N ALA A 156 -25.87 -0.56 -5.71
CA ALA A 156 -25.62 -1.75 -4.91
C ALA A 156 -26.04 -1.58 -3.43
N THR A 157 -26.32 -2.70 -2.78
CA THR A 157 -26.68 -2.74 -1.35
C THR A 157 -25.43 -2.73 -0.45
N PRO A 158 -25.18 -1.70 0.38
CA PRO A 158 -23.92 -1.53 1.11
C PRO A 158 -23.54 -2.69 2.04
N TRP A 159 -24.48 -3.26 2.79
CA TRP A 159 -24.15 -4.35 3.73
C TRP A 159 -23.58 -5.60 3.05
N ARG A 160 -23.98 -5.87 1.80
CA ARG A 160 -23.46 -6.98 1.01
C ARG A 160 -22.01 -6.74 0.61
N GLN A 161 -21.70 -5.50 0.21
CA GLN A 161 -20.33 -5.10 -0.12
C GLN A 161 -19.43 -5.16 1.11
N GLN A 162 -19.86 -4.59 2.24
CA GLN A 162 -19.12 -4.63 3.50
C GLN A 162 -18.84 -6.07 3.94
N THR A 163 -19.82 -6.97 3.82
CA THR A 163 -19.63 -8.40 4.13
C THR A 163 -18.63 -9.07 3.20
N ALA A 164 -18.72 -8.82 1.88
CA ALA A 164 -17.77 -9.35 0.92
C ALA A 164 -16.33 -8.84 1.17
N LEU A 165 -16.18 -7.57 1.57
CA LEU A 165 -14.89 -6.98 1.94
C LEU A 165 -14.30 -7.64 3.19
N ILE A 166 -15.10 -7.88 4.22
CA ILE A 166 -14.64 -8.60 5.43
C ILE A 166 -14.12 -10.01 5.05
N VAL A 167 -14.83 -10.73 4.19
CA VAL A 167 -14.39 -12.04 3.67
C VAL A 167 -13.10 -11.92 2.87
N GLY A 168 -13.00 -10.92 1.99
CA GLY A 168 -11.80 -10.64 1.19
C GLY A 168 -10.57 -10.33 2.04
N VAL A 169 -10.72 -9.54 3.11
CA VAL A 169 -9.64 -9.27 4.08
C VAL A 169 -9.19 -10.56 4.75
N GLY A 170 -10.13 -11.44 5.14
CA GLY A 170 -9.80 -12.75 5.71
C GLY A 170 -8.99 -13.62 4.75
N ALA A 171 -9.39 -13.68 3.48
CA ALA A 171 -8.66 -14.42 2.45
C ALA A 171 -7.25 -13.83 2.23
N GLY A 172 -7.14 -12.51 2.14
CA GLY A 172 -5.86 -11.80 1.99
C GLY A 172 -4.92 -12.04 3.17
N ALA A 173 -5.43 -11.94 4.40
CA ALA A 173 -4.66 -12.18 5.62
C ALA A 173 -4.13 -13.62 5.72
N LEU A 174 -4.81 -14.61 5.12
CA LEU A 174 -4.38 -16.00 5.09
C LEU A 174 -3.34 -16.27 4.00
N VAL A 175 -3.50 -15.66 2.81
CA VAL A 175 -2.65 -15.94 1.64
C VAL A 175 -1.38 -15.10 1.61
N ILE A 176 -1.46 -13.81 1.95
CA ILE A 176 -0.33 -12.87 1.81
C ILE A 176 0.89 -13.31 2.64
N PRO A 177 0.78 -13.71 3.92
CA PRO A 177 1.95 -14.15 4.68
C PRO A 177 2.66 -15.37 4.07
N LEU A 178 1.89 -16.30 3.48
CA LEU A 178 2.46 -17.48 2.82
C LEU A 178 3.27 -17.09 1.59
N ILE A 179 2.73 -16.19 0.76
CA ILE A 179 3.44 -15.70 -0.43
C ILE A 179 4.66 -14.87 -0.02
N LEU A 180 4.55 -13.98 0.97
CA LEU A 180 5.69 -13.20 1.46
C LEU A 180 6.80 -14.08 2.03
N ASN A 181 6.45 -15.15 2.75
CA ASN A 181 7.43 -16.11 3.26
C ASN A 181 8.09 -16.90 2.11
N LEU A 182 7.33 -17.28 1.09
CA LEU A 182 7.86 -17.93 -0.11
C LEU A 182 8.85 -17.01 -0.85
N LEU A 183 8.49 -15.74 -1.05
CA LEU A 183 9.35 -14.74 -1.67
C LEU A 183 10.61 -14.49 -0.84
N ASN A 184 10.49 -14.42 0.49
CA ASN A 184 11.65 -14.27 1.38
C ASN A 184 12.58 -15.49 1.29
N GLN A 185 12.03 -16.70 1.21
CA GLN A 185 12.83 -17.91 1.04
C GLN A 185 13.53 -17.97 -0.33
N ALA A 186 12.84 -17.57 -1.39
CA ALA A 186 13.39 -17.61 -2.75
C ALA A 186 14.46 -16.54 -2.99
N PHE A 187 14.18 -15.30 -2.60
CA PHE A 187 15.01 -14.14 -2.97
C PHE A 187 15.59 -13.41 -1.75
N GLY A 188 14.96 -13.49 -0.58
CA GLY A 188 15.27 -12.64 0.56
C GLY A 188 14.82 -11.20 0.34
N PHE A 189 14.73 -10.44 1.44
CA PHE A 189 14.49 -9.00 1.40
C PHE A 189 15.72 -8.25 1.91
N GLU A 190 16.03 -7.10 1.32
CA GLU A 190 17.11 -6.22 1.82
C GLU A 190 16.91 -5.92 3.32
N GLY A 191 17.95 -6.19 4.13
CA GLY A 191 17.90 -6.02 5.60
C GLY A 191 17.07 -7.07 6.36
N GLY A 192 16.52 -8.07 5.66
CA GLY A 192 15.82 -9.21 6.21
C GLY A 192 16.69 -10.46 6.35
N PRO A 193 16.09 -11.61 6.74
CA PRO A 193 16.77 -12.90 6.74
C PRO A 193 17.27 -13.28 5.33
N PRO A 194 18.38 -14.04 5.23
CA PRO A 194 18.89 -14.48 3.94
C PRO A 194 17.93 -15.46 3.25
N ALA A 195 18.01 -15.50 1.92
CA ALA A 195 17.33 -16.50 1.09
C ALA A 195 17.91 -17.91 1.34
N ILE A 196 17.19 -18.93 0.89
CA ILE A 196 17.63 -20.33 0.95
C ILE A 196 18.83 -20.57 0.02
N VAL A 197 18.89 -19.87 -1.12
CA VAL A 197 20.01 -19.95 -2.05
C VAL A 197 21.01 -18.83 -1.72
N GLU A 198 22.25 -19.21 -1.41
CA GLU A 198 23.32 -18.26 -1.13
C GLU A 198 23.65 -17.43 -2.36
N GLY A 199 23.84 -16.12 -2.17
CA GLY A 199 24.15 -15.20 -3.27
C GLY A 199 22.94 -14.76 -4.11
N ALA A 200 21.74 -15.26 -3.81
CA ALA A 200 20.52 -14.81 -4.46
C ALA A 200 20.35 -13.29 -4.33
N LYS A 201 19.94 -12.64 -5.43
CA LYS A 201 19.70 -11.20 -5.43
C LYS A 201 18.48 -10.86 -4.58
N THR A 202 18.71 -10.10 -3.50
CA THR A 202 17.66 -9.68 -2.58
C THR A 202 16.64 -8.75 -3.22
N LEU A 203 15.38 -8.93 -2.85
CA LEU A 203 14.30 -8.00 -3.21
C LEU A 203 14.46 -6.70 -2.43
N ALA A 204 14.45 -5.59 -3.15
CA ALA A 204 14.41 -4.28 -2.54
C ALA A 204 13.06 -4.06 -1.84
N ALA A 205 13.10 -3.69 -0.56
CA ALA A 205 11.91 -3.36 0.23
C ALA A 205 11.96 -1.90 0.72
N PRO A 206 12.13 -0.90 -0.16
CA PRO A 206 12.46 0.48 0.22
C PRO A 206 11.44 1.10 1.19
N GLN A 207 10.15 0.74 1.08
CA GLN A 207 9.12 1.22 1.99
C GLN A 207 9.29 0.67 3.41
N ALA A 208 9.56 -0.64 3.54
CA ALA A 208 9.81 -1.28 4.81
C ALA A 208 11.15 -0.81 5.42
N THR A 209 12.17 -0.63 4.57
CA THR A 209 13.47 -0.07 4.98
C THR A 209 13.32 1.35 5.50
N LEU A 210 12.55 2.22 4.83
CA LEU A 210 12.30 3.58 5.32
C LEU A 210 11.58 3.57 6.66
N ILE A 211 10.48 2.80 6.78
CA ILE A 211 9.68 2.71 8.00
C ILE A 211 10.53 2.20 9.17
N SER A 212 11.31 1.14 8.96
CA SER A 212 12.18 0.59 9.99
C SER A 212 13.34 1.52 10.34
N ALA A 213 13.95 2.20 9.37
CA ALA A 213 15.01 3.18 9.60
C ALA A 213 14.51 4.39 10.40
N LEU A 214 13.30 4.89 10.11
CA LEU A 214 12.68 5.97 10.87
C LEU A 214 12.41 5.53 12.31
N ALA A 215 11.82 4.35 12.51
CA ALA A 215 11.55 3.84 13.85
C ALA A 215 12.85 3.67 14.67
N ARG A 216 13.88 3.10 14.06
CA ARG A 216 15.22 2.96 14.66
C ARG A 216 15.85 4.31 14.96
N GLY A 217 15.81 5.24 14.02
CA GLY A 217 16.40 6.57 14.19
C GLY A 217 15.73 7.38 15.30
N VAL A 218 14.40 7.38 15.37
CA VAL A 218 13.67 8.08 16.44
C VAL A 218 14.02 7.47 17.80
N ILE A 219 13.88 6.15 17.95
CA ILE A 219 14.04 5.48 19.25
C ILE A 219 15.51 5.44 19.70
N GLY A 220 16.44 5.27 18.75
CA GLY A 220 17.88 5.26 19.00
C GLY A 220 18.48 6.65 19.22
N GLY A 221 17.76 7.74 18.90
CA GLY A 221 18.25 9.10 19.01
C GLY A 221 19.14 9.57 17.85
N ASP A 222 19.34 8.74 16.83
CA ASP A 222 20.18 9.02 15.65
C ASP A 222 19.43 9.75 14.52
N LEU A 223 18.15 10.10 14.72
CA LEU A 223 17.36 10.73 13.67
C LEU A 223 17.85 12.14 13.37
N ARG A 224 18.15 12.36 12.09
CA ARG A 224 18.50 13.67 11.54
C ARG A 224 17.28 14.57 11.38
N TRP A 225 16.86 15.18 12.49
CA TRP A 225 15.75 16.15 12.53
C TRP A 225 15.97 17.36 11.62
N ASP A 226 17.24 17.73 11.38
CA ASP A 226 17.64 18.74 10.41
C ASP A 226 17.16 18.40 9.00
N LEU A 227 17.31 17.13 8.57
CA LEU A 227 16.84 16.68 7.27
C LEU A 227 15.32 16.59 7.18
N ILE A 228 14.65 16.19 8.27
CA ILE A 228 13.17 16.19 8.33
C ILE A 228 12.63 17.61 8.21
N GLY A 229 13.22 18.55 8.96
CA GLY A 229 12.86 19.97 8.88
C GLY A 229 13.09 20.55 7.49
N LEU A 230 14.23 20.23 6.86
CA LEU A 230 14.51 20.63 5.49
C LEU A 230 13.46 20.07 4.50
N GLY A 231 13.08 18.80 4.65
CA GLY A 231 12.03 18.18 3.86
C GLY A 231 10.68 18.89 4.01
N ALA A 232 10.31 19.30 5.24
CA ALA A 232 9.10 20.07 5.49
C ALA A 232 9.14 21.44 4.79
N VAL A 233 10.27 22.14 4.85
CA VAL A 233 10.46 23.42 4.15
C VAL A 233 10.35 23.25 2.63
N ILE A 234 11.01 22.23 2.07
CA ILE A 234 10.91 21.90 0.64
C ILE A 234 9.45 21.63 0.26
N GLY A 235 8.72 20.86 1.07
CA GLY A 235 7.30 20.60 0.85
C GLY A 235 6.45 21.87 0.81
N VAL A 236 6.65 22.79 1.75
CA VAL A 236 5.98 24.11 1.77
C VAL A 236 6.33 24.92 0.52
N VAL A 237 7.60 24.95 0.13
CA VAL A 237 8.05 25.66 -1.09
C VAL A 237 7.36 25.08 -2.32
N ILE A 238 7.26 23.76 -2.46
CA ILE A 238 6.58 23.12 -3.60
C ILE A 238 5.09 23.46 -3.62
N ILE A 239 4.40 23.47 -2.46
CA ILE A 239 2.99 23.87 -2.37
C ILE A 239 2.80 25.32 -2.83
N ILE A 240 3.69 26.22 -2.39
CA ILE A 240 3.66 27.63 -2.81
C ILE A 240 3.90 27.74 -4.32
N LEU A 241 4.90 27.03 -4.85
CA LEU A 241 5.20 27.03 -6.27
C LEU A 241 4.03 26.52 -7.11
N ASP A 242 3.38 25.43 -6.69
CA ASP A 242 2.18 24.89 -7.36
C ASP A 242 1.06 25.93 -7.41
N ALA A 243 0.75 26.56 -6.26
CA ALA A 243 -0.28 27.59 -6.19
C ALA A 243 0.04 28.82 -7.07
N VAL A 244 1.31 29.22 -7.13
CA VAL A 244 1.77 30.34 -7.97
C VAL A 244 1.70 29.96 -9.45
N LEU A 245 2.16 28.77 -9.83
CA LEU A 245 2.11 28.25 -11.20
C LEU A 245 0.68 28.11 -11.71
N GLU A 246 -0.21 27.52 -10.89
CA GLU A 246 -1.61 27.34 -11.24
C GLU A 246 -2.28 28.71 -11.48
N LYS A 247 -1.98 29.70 -10.63
CA LYS A 247 -2.51 31.07 -10.78
C LYS A 247 -1.92 31.81 -11.98
N ALA A 248 -0.60 31.76 -12.18
CA ALA A 248 0.10 32.49 -13.24
C ALA A 248 -0.20 31.94 -14.63
N THR A 249 -0.45 30.64 -14.77
CA THR A 249 -0.72 29.99 -16.06
C THR A 249 -2.21 29.84 -16.38
N GLY A 250 -3.10 30.36 -15.53
CA GLY A 250 -4.54 30.21 -15.70
C GLY A 250 -4.99 28.75 -15.64
N LYS A 251 -4.44 27.96 -14.71
CA LYS A 251 -4.69 26.53 -14.49
C LYS A 251 -4.22 25.58 -15.60
N LYS A 252 -3.35 26.05 -16.51
CA LYS A 252 -2.79 25.21 -17.59
C LYS A 252 -1.66 24.29 -17.12
N ILE A 253 -0.88 24.73 -16.14
CA ILE A 253 0.26 23.98 -15.59
C ILE A 253 0.04 23.78 -14.10
N LYS A 254 0.29 22.56 -13.63
CA LYS A 254 0.25 22.18 -12.21
C LYS A 254 1.54 21.45 -11.86
N LEU A 255 2.02 21.65 -10.64
CA LEU A 255 3.11 20.92 -10.02
C LEU A 255 2.57 20.25 -8.74
N PRO A 256 1.76 19.19 -8.85
CA PRO A 256 1.10 18.60 -7.68
C PRO A 256 2.14 18.18 -6.63
N PRO A 257 2.08 18.72 -5.39
CA PRO A 257 3.08 18.42 -4.36
C PRO A 257 3.19 16.92 -4.05
N LEU A 258 2.08 16.20 -4.15
CA LEU A 258 2.04 14.74 -3.98
C LEU A 258 2.86 14.02 -5.05
N ALA A 259 2.80 14.45 -6.32
CA ALA A 259 3.57 13.83 -7.40
C ALA A 259 5.07 14.06 -7.21
N VAL A 260 5.45 15.26 -6.75
CA VAL A 260 6.84 15.58 -6.42
C VAL A 260 7.31 14.73 -5.23
N GLY A 261 6.50 14.61 -4.18
CA GLY A 261 6.80 13.78 -3.01
C GLY A 261 6.99 12.30 -3.35
N ILE A 262 6.13 11.73 -4.20
CA ILE A 262 6.27 10.35 -4.69
C ILE A 262 7.60 10.19 -5.45
N GLY A 263 7.99 11.17 -6.26
CA GLY A 263 9.26 11.16 -6.99
C GLY A 263 10.50 11.18 -6.09
N PHE A 264 10.46 11.89 -4.96
CA PHE A 264 11.54 11.86 -3.96
C PHE A 264 11.56 10.55 -3.15
N TYR A 265 10.40 9.94 -2.96
CA TYR A 265 10.22 8.77 -2.11
C TYR A 265 10.56 7.45 -2.82
N LEU A 266 10.20 7.31 -4.10
CA LEU A 266 10.39 6.06 -4.84
C LEU A 266 11.79 5.97 -5.48
N PRO A 267 12.40 4.77 -5.53
CA PRO A 267 13.67 4.57 -6.23
C PRO A 267 13.58 4.99 -7.70
N ALA A 268 14.64 5.61 -8.21
CA ALA A 268 14.71 6.07 -9.59
C ALA A 268 14.41 4.95 -10.61
N ALA A 269 14.82 3.72 -10.33
CA ALA A 269 14.51 2.55 -11.16
C ALA A 269 13.00 2.30 -11.29
N VAL A 270 12.25 2.40 -10.19
CA VAL A 270 10.79 2.21 -10.18
C VAL A 270 10.10 3.38 -10.87
N THR A 271 10.48 4.62 -10.52
CA THR A 271 9.90 5.84 -11.09
C THR A 271 10.13 5.94 -12.60
N THR A 272 11.32 5.57 -13.09
CA THR A 272 11.66 5.61 -14.52
C THR A 272 10.77 4.65 -15.32
N MET A 273 10.55 3.43 -14.83
CA MET A 273 9.69 2.45 -15.51
C MET A 273 8.23 2.92 -15.54
N LEU A 274 7.75 3.57 -14.47
CA LEU A 274 6.43 4.20 -14.44
C LEU A 274 6.31 5.31 -15.51
N VAL A 275 7.33 6.16 -15.65
CA VAL A 275 7.37 7.22 -16.67
C VAL A 275 7.35 6.62 -18.09
N ILE A 276 8.16 5.59 -18.35
CA ILE A 276 8.16 4.89 -19.65
C ILE A 276 6.76 4.32 -19.95
N GLY A 277 6.15 3.64 -18.97
CA GLY A 277 4.78 3.12 -19.11
C GLY A 277 3.75 4.21 -19.41
N ALA A 278 3.83 5.36 -18.71
CA ALA A 278 2.95 6.50 -18.94
C ALA A 278 3.13 7.11 -20.33
N VAL A 279 4.37 7.24 -20.82
CA VAL A 279 4.65 7.71 -22.19
C VAL A 279 4.11 6.72 -23.22
N CYS A 280 4.33 5.41 -23.03
CA CYS A 280 3.77 4.38 -23.91
C CYS A 280 2.24 4.43 -23.96
N GLY A 281 1.58 4.56 -22.80
CA GLY A 281 0.13 4.72 -22.70
C GLY A 281 -0.36 5.98 -23.41
N TRP A 282 0.32 7.11 -23.22
CA TRP A 282 0.01 8.36 -23.90
C TRP A 282 0.14 8.26 -25.43
N ILE A 283 1.20 7.60 -25.93
CA ILE A 283 1.37 7.35 -27.38
C ILE A 283 0.22 6.48 -27.90
N TYR A 284 -0.14 5.42 -27.19
CA TYR A 284 -1.26 4.54 -27.56
C TYR A 284 -2.59 5.30 -27.61
N ASP A 285 -2.92 6.02 -26.55
CA ASP A 285 -4.16 6.81 -26.44
C ASP A 285 -4.26 7.88 -27.53
N LYS A 286 -3.14 8.51 -27.87
CA LYS A 286 -3.04 9.45 -28.97
C LYS A 286 -3.24 8.76 -30.31
N ALA A 287 -2.64 7.59 -30.53
CA ALA A 287 -2.76 6.84 -31.78
C ALA A 287 -4.19 6.32 -32.06
N VAL A 288 -4.98 6.07 -31.01
CA VAL A 288 -6.39 5.62 -31.16
C VAL A 288 -7.39 6.76 -31.05
N SER A 289 -6.97 7.97 -30.64
CA SER A 289 -7.88 9.10 -30.38
C SER A 289 -8.76 9.53 -31.56
N SER A 290 -8.30 9.31 -32.80
CA SER A 290 -9.03 9.66 -34.03
C SER A 290 -9.90 8.52 -34.59
N THR A 291 -9.92 7.34 -33.95
CA THR A 291 -10.70 6.20 -34.43
C THR A 291 -12.12 6.20 -33.87
N ARG A 292 -13.07 5.58 -34.58
CA ARG A 292 -14.46 5.42 -34.12
C ARG A 292 -14.59 4.58 -32.84
N TYR A 293 -13.60 3.74 -32.57
CA TYR A 293 -13.56 2.79 -31.44
C TYR A 293 -12.60 3.24 -30.33
N ALA A 294 -12.26 4.53 -30.25
CA ALA A 294 -11.26 5.08 -29.34
C ALA A 294 -11.50 4.66 -27.87
N ASP A 295 -12.75 4.76 -27.38
CA ASP A 295 -13.07 4.43 -25.98
C ASP A 295 -12.87 2.95 -25.66
N VAL A 296 -13.25 2.07 -26.59
CA VAL A 296 -13.05 0.62 -26.45
C VAL A 296 -11.55 0.31 -26.48
N ALA A 297 -10.81 0.90 -27.42
CA ALA A 297 -9.36 0.71 -27.52
C ALA A 297 -8.64 1.15 -26.24
N ARG A 298 -8.95 2.33 -25.69
CA ARG A 298 -8.37 2.81 -24.43
C ARG A 298 -8.62 1.83 -23.29
N ARG A 299 -9.87 1.40 -23.09
CA ARG A 299 -10.22 0.42 -22.04
C ARG A 299 -9.46 -0.89 -22.22
N MET A 300 -9.37 -1.42 -23.45
CA MET A 300 -8.62 -2.65 -23.71
C MET A 300 -7.11 -2.46 -23.53
N GLY A 301 -6.57 -1.28 -23.84
CA GLY A 301 -5.17 -0.93 -23.56
C GLY A 301 -4.86 -0.96 -22.06
N VAL A 302 -5.73 -0.38 -21.23
CA VAL A 302 -5.62 -0.47 -19.77
C VAL A 302 -5.71 -1.93 -19.30
N LEU A 303 -6.65 -2.72 -19.83
CA LEU A 303 -6.77 -4.15 -19.50
C LEU A 303 -5.50 -4.95 -19.85
N LEU A 304 -4.88 -4.66 -21.00
CA LEU A 304 -3.61 -5.28 -21.39
C LEU A 304 -2.50 -4.93 -20.38
N ALA A 305 -2.35 -3.65 -20.04
CA ALA A 305 -1.34 -3.21 -19.08
C ALA A 305 -1.55 -3.85 -17.70
N SER A 306 -2.79 -3.89 -17.20
CA SER A 306 -3.14 -4.59 -15.96
C SER A 306 -2.84 -6.08 -16.04
N GLY A 307 -3.10 -6.72 -17.18
CA GLY A 307 -2.77 -8.11 -17.43
C GLY A 307 -1.27 -8.40 -17.40
N LEU A 308 -0.44 -7.49 -17.92
CA LEU A 308 1.03 -7.60 -17.83
C LEU A 308 1.53 -7.48 -16.39
N ILE A 309 0.95 -6.58 -15.59
CA ILE A 309 1.30 -6.42 -14.16
C ILE A 309 0.95 -7.70 -13.39
N VAL A 310 -0.30 -8.19 -13.53
CA VAL A 310 -0.75 -9.41 -12.85
C VAL A 310 0.02 -10.63 -13.33
N GLY A 311 0.29 -10.72 -14.64
CA GLY A 311 1.05 -11.81 -15.24
C GLY A 311 2.46 -11.89 -14.68
N GLU A 312 3.19 -10.77 -14.63
CA GLU A 312 4.52 -10.69 -14.03
C GLU A 312 4.51 -11.17 -12.57
N SER A 313 3.56 -10.69 -11.77
CA SER A 313 3.48 -11.07 -10.36
C SER A 313 3.14 -12.55 -10.15
N LEU A 314 2.24 -13.12 -10.97
CA LEU A 314 1.91 -14.56 -10.91
C LEU A 314 3.10 -15.43 -11.32
N PHE A 315 3.80 -15.06 -12.39
CA PHE A 315 5.03 -15.74 -12.78
C PHE A 315 6.12 -15.58 -11.73
N GLY A 316 6.24 -14.43 -11.07
CA GLY A 316 7.18 -14.21 -9.98
C GLY A 316 6.93 -15.13 -8.77
N VAL A 317 5.67 -15.29 -8.36
CA VAL A 317 5.29 -16.24 -7.30
C VAL A 317 5.56 -17.69 -7.73
N PHE A 318 5.25 -18.04 -8.98
CA PHE A 318 5.56 -19.36 -9.52
C PHE A 318 7.07 -19.64 -9.53
N THR A 319 7.88 -18.69 -10.01
CA THR A 319 9.34 -18.78 -10.03
C THR A 319 9.90 -18.90 -8.62
N ALA A 320 9.39 -18.14 -7.65
CA ALA A 320 9.77 -18.28 -6.25
C ALA A 320 9.50 -19.70 -5.72
N GLY A 321 8.35 -20.28 -6.08
CA GLY A 321 8.01 -21.67 -5.79
C GLY A 321 9.02 -22.66 -6.35
N VAL A 322 9.44 -22.47 -7.60
CA VAL A 322 10.44 -23.33 -8.23
C VAL A 322 11.81 -23.16 -7.58
N ILE A 323 12.28 -21.93 -7.33
CA ILE A 323 13.56 -21.65 -6.66
C ILE A 323 13.61 -22.36 -5.30
N VAL A 324 12.56 -22.25 -4.49
CA VAL A 324 12.51 -22.91 -3.17
C VAL A 324 12.52 -24.44 -3.29
N ALA A 325 11.87 -25.00 -4.31
CA ALA A 325 11.81 -26.44 -4.54
C ALA A 325 13.13 -27.02 -5.08
N THR A 326 13.79 -26.33 -6.00
CA THR A 326 15.02 -26.79 -6.66
C THR A 326 16.30 -26.37 -5.96
N ARG A 327 16.23 -25.32 -5.11
CA ARG A 327 17.38 -24.60 -4.54
C ARG A 327 18.35 -24.08 -5.60
N ASP A 328 17.80 -23.72 -6.74
CA ASP A 328 18.48 -23.09 -7.87
C ASP A 328 17.93 -21.66 -7.95
N ASP A 329 18.80 -20.65 -7.92
CA ASP A 329 18.41 -19.24 -8.01
C ASP A 329 17.99 -18.81 -9.41
N ALA A 330 18.36 -19.60 -10.43
CA ALA A 330 18.04 -19.32 -11.82
C ALA A 330 17.45 -20.54 -12.55
N PRO A 331 16.34 -21.13 -12.07
CA PRO A 331 15.82 -22.40 -12.58
C PRO A 331 15.32 -22.36 -14.02
N PHE A 332 15.11 -21.16 -14.57
CA PHE A 332 14.68 -20.93 -15.96
C PHE A 332 15.76 -20.26 -16.81
N ALA A 333 17.01 -20.19 -16.33
CA ALA A 333 18.11 -19.65 -17.10
C ALA A 333 18.35 -20.50 -18.36
N MET A 334 18.08 -19.92 -19.52
CA MET A 334 18.36 -20.54 -20.83
C MET A 334 19.76 -20.21 -21.34
N LEU A 335 20.44 -19.26 -20.70
CA LEU A 335 21.76 -18.78 -21.09
C LEU A 335 22.71 -18.86 -19.88
N PRO A 336 24.00 -19.18 -20.11
CA PRO A 336 24.99 -19.21 -19.03
C PRO A 336 25.15 -17.86 -18.34
N GLU A 337 25.46 -17.89 -17.04
CA GLU A 337 25.83 -16.70 -16.29
C GLU A 337 27.00 -15.95 -16.96
N GLY A 338 26.90 -14.63 -17.04
CA GLY A 338 27.91 -13.78 -17.68
C GLY A 338 27.73 -13.53 -19.19
N SER A 339 26.80 -14.22 -19.87
CA SER A 339 26.45 -14.00 -21.28
C SER A 339 25.61 -12.73 -21.55
N THR A 340 25.72 -11.72 -20.68
CA THR A 340 24.90 -10.50 -20.67
C THR A 340 24.93 -9.72 -22.00
N TRP A 341 26.01 -9.87 -22.76
CA TRP A 341 26.16 -9.30 -24.10
C TRP A 341 26.32 -10.39 -25.16
N PRO A 342 25.47 -10.45 -26.22
CA PRO A 342 24.41 -9.52 -26.61
C PRO A 342 23.01 -9.89 -26.09
N ALA A 343 22.90 -10.82 -25.13
CA ALA A 343 21.61 -11.35 -24.68
C ALA A 343 20.66 -10.29 -24.09
N MET A 344 21.19 -9.32 -23.33
CA MET A 344 20.38 -8.27 -22.71
C MET A 344 19.73 -7.34 -23.75
N PRO A 345 20.46 -6.77 -24.74
CA PRO A 345 19.84 -6.04 -25.84
C PRO A 345 18.79 -6.85 -26.61
N ALA A 346 19.08 -8.13 -26.90
CA ALA A 346 18.14 -9.01 -27.60
C ALA A 346 16.84 -9.21 -26.79
N GLY A 347 16.95 -9.39 -25.46
CA GLY A 347 15.80 -9.48 -24.56
C GLY A 347 14.97 -8.19 -24.53
N ILE A 348 15.63 -7.02 -24.50
CA ILE A 348 14.93 -5.71 -24.55
C ILE A 348 14.18 -5.54 -25.87
N VAL A 349 14.80 -5.88 -27.00
CA VAL A 349 14.16 -5.82 -28.32
C VAL A 349 12.99 -6.80 -28.39
N GLY A 350 13.18 -8.04 -27.93
CA GLY A 350 12.12 -9.05 -27.88
C GLY A 350 10.93 -8.61 -27.04
N PHE A 351 11.19 -8.04 -25.85
CA PHE A 351 10.16 -7.47 -24.99
C PHE A 351 9.43 -6.30 -25.67
N ALA A 352 10.16 -5.38 -26.29
CA ALA A 352 9.57 -4.24 -27.00
C ALA A 352 8.67 -4.70 -28.17
N VAL A 353 9.13 -5.66 -28.96
CA VAL A 353 8.35 -6.25 -30.06
C VAL A 353 7.09 -6.94 -29.53
N ALA A 354 7.20 -7.71 -28.45
CA ALA A 354 6.06 -8.37 -27.83
C ALA A 354 5.03 -7.35 -27.33
N VAL A 355 5.46 -6.31 -26.62
CA VAL A 355 4.58 -5.24 -26.12
C VAL A 355 3.91 -4.50 -27.28
N ILE A 356 4.66 -4.09 -28.30
CA ILE A 356 4.09 -3.43 -29.49
C ILE A 356 3.09 -4.35 -30.20
N GLY A 357 3.42 -5.64 -30.35
CA GLY A 357 2.56 -6.65 -30.94
C GLY A 357 1.25 -6.83 -30.17
N LEU A 358 1.33 -6.86 -28.83
CA LEU A 358 0.16 -6.93 -27.96
C LEU A 358 -0.72 -5.69 -28.08
N TYR A 359 -0.15 -4.48 -28.07
CA TYR A 359 -0.94 -3.25 -28.27
C TYR A 359 -1.55 -3.15 -29.67
N ALA A 360 -0.83 -3.61 -30.71
CA ALA A 360 -1.35 -3.70 -32.07
C ALA A 360 -2.50 -4.71 -32.18
N TRP A 361 -2.37 -5.88 -31.54
CA TRP A 361 -3.41 -6.89 -31.44
C TRP A 361 -4.64 -6.35 -30.71
N THR A 362 -4.44 -5.67 -29.57
CA THR A 362 -5.50 -5.03 -28.80
C THR A 362 -6.25 -4.00 -29.64
N ARG A 363 -5.54 -3.17 -30.41
CA ARG A 363 -6.13 -2.21 -31.35
C ARG A 363 -6.96 -2.91 -32.44
N SER A 364 -6.45 -4.00 -33.02
CA SER A 364 -7.15 -4.80 -34.03
C SER A 364 -8.41 -5.49 -33.49
N ARG A 365 -8.40 -5.89 -32.21
CA ARG A 365 -9.59 -6.42 -31.53
C ARG A 365 -10.61 -5.33 -31.27
N ALA A 366 -10.18 -4.16 -30.78
CA ALA A 366 -11.06 -3.02 -30.53
C ALA A 366 -11.77 -2.53 -31.81
N SER A 367 -11.12 -2.63 -32.99
CA SER A 367 -11.76 -2.23 -34.25
C SER A 367 -12.86 -3.17 -34.75
N LYS A 368 -13.00 -4.36 -34.16
CA LYS A 368 -14.02 -5.36 -34.53
C LYS A 368 -15.27 -5.30 -33.67
N VAL A 369 -15.26 -4.48 -32.61
CA VAL A 369 -16.37 -4.23 -31.69
C VAL A 369 -17.06 -2.95 -32.10
#